data_AF-A0A925K7F2-F1
#
_entry.id   AF-A0A925K7F2-F1
#
_cell.length_a   1.000
_cell.length_b   1.000
_cell.length_c   1.000
_cell.angle_alpha   90.00
_cell.angle_beta   90.00
_cell.angle_gamma   90.00
#
_symmetry.space_group_name_H-M   'P 1'
#
loop_
_entity.id
_entity.type
_entity.pdbx_description
1 polymer ?
#
loop_
_entity_poly.entity_id
_entity_poly.type
_entity_poly.pdbx_seq_one_letter_code
_entity_poly.pdbx_strand_id
1 'polypeptide(L)' 'MMNRKYKPFLFAGIMGISMGFIMSFVMTAMNVGFVPHFVTLWLRAFAIGAAVGIPTALFISPLINKLVQKLTGD' A
#
# COMPACT_ATOMS: atom_id res chain seq x y z
N MET A 1 -2.82 -21.59 22.71
CA MET A 1 -3.52 -20.33 23.05
C MET A 1 -2.71 -19.17 22.47
N MET A 2 -3.00 -18.76 21.22
CA MET A 2 -2.17 -17.80 20.47
C MET A 2 -2.56 -16.36 20.83
N ASN A 3 -1.58 -15.59 21.29
CA ASN A 3 -1.72 -14.28 21.94
C ASN A 3 -2.54 -13.27 21.09
N ARG A 4 -3.63 -12.76 21.67
CA ARG A 4 -4.62 -11.82 21.07
C ARG A 4 -4.01 -10.47 20.63
N LYS A 5 -2.74 -10.22 20.98
CA LYS A 5 -1.98 -9.00 20.70
C LYS A 5 -1.50 -8.86 19.24
N TYR A 6 -1.37 -9.98 18.51
CA TYR A 6 -0.90 -9.96 17.11
C TYR A 6 -2.01 -9.98 16.07
N LYS A 7 -3.26 -10.23 16.48
CA LYS A 7 -4.42 -10.20 15.58
C LYS A 7 -4.54 -8.87 14.82
N PRO A 8 -4.47 -7.68 15.44
CA PRO A 8 -4.57 -6.42 14.68
C PRO A 8 -3.40 -6.22 13.72
N PHE A 9 -2.21 -6.70 14.06
CA PHE A 9 -1.03 -6.58 13.19
C PHE A 9 -1.10 -7.53 11.99
N LEU A 10 -1.51 -8.79 12.19
CA LEU A 10 -1.78 -9.72 11.09
C LEU A 10 -2.94 -9.23 10.22
N PHE A 11 -4.00 -8.69 10.83
CA PHE A 11 -5.15 -8.19 10.09
C PHE A 11 -4.79 -6.97 9.25
N ALA A 12 -4.04 -6.01 9.81
CA ALA A 12 -3.53 -4.86 9.08
C ALA A 12 -2.53 -5.25 7.99
N GLY A 13 -1.64 -6.22 8.24
CA GLY A 13 -0.73 -6.76 7.24
C GLY A 13 -1.46 -7.44 6.09
N ILE A 14 -2.40 -8.34 6.39
CA ILE A 14 -3.21 -9.05 5.39
C ILE A 14 -4.11 -8.06 4.63
N MET A 15 -4.72 -7.07 5.30
CA MET A 15 -5.51 -6.03 4.64
C MET A 15 -4.65 -5.15 3.72
N GLY A 16 -3.51 -4.66 4.19
CA GLY A 16 -2.63 -3.80 3.39
C GLY A 16 -2.07 -4.54 2.17
N ILE A 17 -1.65 -5.79 2.36
CA ILE A 17 -1.17 -6.63 1.27
C ILE A 17 -2.30 -6.92 0.29
N SER A 18 -3.47 -7.37 0.75
CA SER A 18 -4.58 -7.71 -0.15
C SER A 18 -5.08 -6.50 -0.93
N MET A 19 -5.21 -5.34 -0.30
CA MET A 19 -5.67 -4.12 -0.95
C MET A 19 -4.65 -3.58 -1.96
N GLY A 20 -3.35 -3.60 -1.63
CA GLY A 20 -2.28 -3.23 -2.56
C GLY A 20 -2.14 -4.20 -3.73
N PHE A 21 -2.31 -5.50 -3.46
CA PHE A 21 -2.24 -6.55 -4.47
C PHE A 21 -3.39 -6.45 -5.48
N ILE A 22 -4.63 -6.30 -4.99
CA ILE A 22 -5.82 -6.17 -5.83
C ILE A 22 -5.79 -4.85 -6.61
N MET A 23 -5.52 -3.71 -5.96
CA MET A 23 -5.45 -2.42 -6.66
C MET A 23 -4.35 -2.40 -7.73
N SER A 24 -3.17 -2.95 -7.43
CA SER A 24 -2.10 -3.03 -8.41
C SER A 24 -2.47 -3.96 -9.57
N PHE A 25 -3.19 -5.05 -9.30
CA PHE A 25 -3.63 -6.01 -10.31
C PHE A 25 -4.64 -5.38 -11.26
N VAL A 26 -5.65 -4.72 -10.70
CA VAL A 26 -6.69 -4.01 -11.46
C VAL A 26 -6.10 -2.83 -12.24
N MET A 27 -5.23 -2.02 -11.63
CA MET A 27 -4.52 -0.92 -12.31
C MET A 27 -3.68 -1.41 -13.49
N THR A 28 -2.94 -2.52 -13.33
CA THR A 28 -2.14 -3.10 -14.41
C THR A 28 -3.05 -3.67 -15.49
N ALA A 29 -4.16 -4.33 -15.11
CA ALA A 29 -5.09 -4.93 -16.06
C ALA A 29 -5.80 -3.86 -16.90
N MET A 30 -6.15 -2.74 -16.28
CA MET A 30 -6.76 -1.59 -16.95
C MET A 30 -5.77 -0.81 -17.82
N ASN A 31 -4.51 -0.62 -17.39
CA ASN A 31 -3.54 0.18 -18.14
C ASN A 31 -2.87 -0.58 -19.29
N VAL A 32 -2.64 -1.89 -19.14
CA VAL A 32 -1.80 -2.68 -20.06
C VAL A 32 -2.61 -3.76 -20.78
N GLY A 33 -3.75 -4.18 -20.23
CA GLY A 33 -4.52 -5.31 -20.73
C GLY A 33 -3.89 -6.67 -20.42
N PHE A 34 -4.55 -7.75 -20.82
CA PHE A 34 -4.07 -9.13 -20.63
C PHE A 34 -3.01 -9.49 -21.68
N VAL A 35 -1.77 -9.03 -21.47
CA VAL A 35 -0.59 -9.41 -22.24
C VAL A 35 0.13 -10.62 -21.64
N PRO A 36 0.92 -11.40 -22.41
CA PRO A 36 1.64 -12.57 -21.89
C PRO A 36 2.59 -12.28 -20.72
N HIS A 37 3.07 -11.03 -20.60
CA HIS A 37 3.97 -10.57 -19.53
C HIS A 37 3.24 -9.84 -18.40
N PHE A 38 1.91 -9.91 -18.36
CA PHE A 38 1.06 -9.18 -17.43
C PHE A 38 1.45 -9.40 -15.96
N VAL A 39 1.62 -10.66 -15.55
CA VAL A 39 1.95 -11.00 -14.16
C VAL A 39 3.32 -10.44 -13.76
N THR A 40 4.31 -10.51 -14.65
CA THR A 40 5.65 -9.95 -14.41
C THR A 40 5.61 -8.44 -14.30
N LEU A 41 4.84 -7.77 -15.17
CA LEU A 41 4.72 -6.32 -15.16
C LEU A 41 3.99 -5.82 -13.91
N TRP A 42 2.93 -6.53 -13.51
CA TRP A 42 2.19 -6.26 -12.28
C TRP A 42 3.06 -6.43 -11.03
N LEU A 43 3.78 -7.56 -10.90
CA LEU A 43 4.71 -7.77 -9.78
C LEU A 43 5.78 -6.67 -9.71
N ARG A 44 6.30 -6.24 -10.87
CA ARG A 44 7.27 -5.15 -10.95
C ARG A 44 6.65 -3.81 -10.54
N ALA A 45 5.42 -3.51 -10.98
CA ALA A 45 4.68 -2.31 -10.59
C ALA A 45 4.35 -2.30 -9.10
N PHE A 46 3.93 -3.44 -8.54
CA PHE A 46 3.71 -3.61 -7.11
C PHE A 46 5.00 -3.41 -6.31
N ALA A 47 6.11 -4.02 -6.74
CA ALA A 47 7.40 -3.89 -6.08
C ALA A 47 7.92 -2.44 -6.11
N ILE A 48 7.81 -1.75 -7.24
CA ILE A 48 8.17 -0.33 -7.36
C ILE A 48 7.25 0.53 -6.49
N GLY A 49 5.93 0.29 -6.54
CA GLY A 49 4.94 1.00 -5.74
C GLY A 49 5.13 0.80 -4.24
N ALA A 50 5.49 -0.39 -3.79
CA ALA A 50 5.85 -0.65 -2.39
C ALA A 50 7.17 0.02 -2.01
N ALA A 51 8.20 -0.10 -2.85
CA ALA A 51 9.52 0.49 -2.62
C ALA A 51 9.48 2.03 -2.58
N VAL A 52 8.61 2.66 -3.36
CA VAL A 52 8.40 4.12 -3.34
C VAL A 52 7.38 4.51 -2.27
N GLY A 53 6.33 3.71 -2.07
CA GLY A 53 5.23 3.98 -1.16
C GLY A 53 5.64 3.98 0.31
N ILE A 54 6.51 3.04 0.73
CA ILE A 54 7.01 2.97 2.12
C ILE A 54 7.79 4.25 2.51
N PRO A 55 8.83 4.68 1.79
CA PRO A 55 9.53 5.92 2.13
C PRO A 55 8.60 7.12 1.99
N THR A 56 7.77 7.17 0.94
CA THR A 56 6.80 8.26 0.77
C THR A 56 5.87 8.35 1.99
N ALA A 57 5.31 7.24 2.47
CA ALA A 57 4.45 7.24 3.65
C ALA A 57 5.23 7.67 4.91
N LEU A 58 6.47 7.24 5.09
CA LEU A 58 7.32 7.64 6.22
C LEU A 58 7.61 9.15 6.25
N PHE A 59 7.84 9.78 5.09
CA PHE A 59 8.11 11.22 4.99
C PHE A 59 6.83 12.07 4.94
N ILE A 60 5.81 11.61 4.23
CA ILE A 60 4.55 12.35 4.05
C ILE A 60 3.67 12.24 5.30
N SER A 61 3.66 11.12 6.02
CA SER A 61 2.84 10.97 7.23
C SER A 61 3.08 12.05 8.30
N PRO A 62 4.33 12.39 8.70
CA PRO A 62 4.57 13.50 9.62
C PRO A 62 4.25 14.87 8.98
N LEU A 63 4.43 15.02 7.66
CA LEU A 63 4.09 16.27 6.96
C LEU A 63 2.59 16.53 6.96
N ILE A 64 1.78 15.51 6.66
CA ILE A 64 0.32 15.56 6.71
C ILE A 64 -0.13 15.80 8.14
N ASN A 65 0.44 15.13 9.15
CA ASN A 65 0.08 15.38 10.54
C ASN A 65 0.34 16.84 10.95
N LYS A 66 1.46 17.44 10.54
CA LYS A 66 1.73 18.87 10.74
C LYS A 66 0.71 19.76 10.02
N LEU A 67 0.33 19.40 8.79
CA LEU A 67 -0.64 20.15 8.01
C LEU A 67 -2.04 20.10 8.64
N VAL A 68 -2.45 18.91 9.09
CA VAL A 68 -3.73 18.67 9.76
C VAL A 68 -3.76 19.41 11.09
N GLN A 69 -2.71 19.36 11.91
CA GLN A 69 -2.61 20.15 13.14
C GLN A 69 -2.74 21.66 12.85
N LYS A 70 -2.05 22.16 11.83
CA LYS A 70 -2.14 23.57 11.43
C LYS A 70 -3.53 23.98 10.93
N LEU A 71 -4.27 23.06 10.32
CA LEU A 71 -5.64 23.28 9.83
C LEU A 71 -6.70 23.13 10.92
N THR A 72 -6.49 22.23 11.88
CA THR A 72 -7.42 21.96 13.00
C THR A 72 -7.19 22.91 14.19
N GLY A 73 -6.04 23.58 14.27
CA GLY A 73 -5.82 24.69 15.19
C GLY A 73 -5.66 24.29 16.66
N ASP A 74 -4.94 23.20 16.93
CA ASP A 74 -4.35 22.90 18.26
C ASP A 74 -2.88 23.37 18.29
#